data_AF-A0A1E3LUL3-F1
#
_entry.id   AF-A0A1E3LUL3-F1
#
_cell.length_a   1.000
_cell.length_b   1.000
_cell.length_c   1.000
_cell.angle_alpha   90.00
_cell.angle_beta   90.00
_cell.angle_gamma   90.00
#
_symmetry.space_group_name_H-M   'P 1'
#
loop_
_entity.id
_entity.type
_entity.pdbx_description
1 polymer ?
#
loop_
_entity_poly.entity_id
_entity_poly.type
_entity_poly.pdbx_seq_one_letter_code
_entity_poly.pdbx_strand_id
1 'polypeptide(L)'
;MMWLDMLRTPMAAPETPALKAMRRAILWSAIALAIAICALQPLRAVLGAGAGGALAGLVLALVVLVPVYVIAKNRADNAYLDASLAAQPDAEGAA
;
A
#
# COMPACT_ATOMS: atom_id res chain seq x y z
N MET A 1 15.92 -19.43 -6.62
CA MET A 1 14.77 -18.50 -6.59
C MET A 1 14.26 -18.17 -5.17
N MET A 2 14.98 -18.49 -4.09
CA MET A 2 14.52 -18.21 -2.70
C MET A 2 14.38 -16.72 -2.35
N TRP A 3 15.13 -15.82 -3.00
CA TRP A 3 15.08 -14.39 -2.71
C TRP A 3 13.74 -13.74 -3.12
N LEU A 4 13.15 -14.23 -4.22
CA LEU A 4 11.82 -13.81 -4.69
C LEU A 4 10.72 -14.33 -3.76
N ASP A 5 10.89 -15.52 -3.20
CA ASP A 5 9.97 -16.09 -2.23
C ASP A 5 10.07 -15.40 -0.86
N MET A 6 11.23 -14.85 -0.50
CA MET A 6 11.44 -14.08 0.72
C MET A 6 10.81 -12.67 0.65
N LEU A 7 10.76 -12.07 -0.55
CA LEU A 7 9.93 -10.88 -0.83
C LEU A 7 8.43 -11.22 -0.93
N ARG A 8 8.12 -12.50 -1.14
CA ARG A 8 6.77 -13.05 -1.15
C ARG A 8 6.41 -13.53 0.26
N THR A 9 6.75 -12.76 1.30
CA THR A 9 6.17 -12.96 2.64
C THR A 9 4.68 -13.21 2.44
N PRO A 10 4.20 -14.43 2.72
CA PRO A 10 2.83 -14.80 2.40
C PRO A 10 1.97 -13.84 3.20
N MET A 11 1.32 -12.93 2.47
CA MET A 11 0.36 -12.04 3.09
C MET A 11 -0.78 -12.95 3.53
N ALA A 12 -1.07 -12.96 4.83
CA ALA A 12 -1.87 -14.00 5.46
C ALA A 12 -3.24 -14.19 4.76
N ALA A 13 -3.80 -13.12 4.17
CA ALA A 13 -5.07 -13.17 3.45
C ALA A 13 -4.91 -12.99 1.91
N PRO A 14 -5.69 -13.72 1.08
CA PRO A 14 -5.78 -13.45 -0.35
C PRO A 14 -6.23 -12.00 -0.59
N GLU A 15 -5.40 -11.20 -1.28
CA GLU A 15 -5.69 -9.80 -1.57
C GLU A 15 -7.01 -9.67 -2.34
N THR A 16 -8.01 -9.03 -1.73
CA THR A 16 -9.19 -8.60 -2.46
C THR A 16 -8.76 -7.66 -3.60
N PRO A 17 -9.44 -7.69 -4.76
CA PRO A 17 -9.06 -6.88 -5.93
C PRO A 17 -8.99 -5.37 -5.61
N ALA A 18 -9.74 -4.91 -4.60
CA ALA A 18 -9.71 -3.54 -4.10
C ALA A 18 -8.37 -3.18 -3.41
N LEU A 19 -7.83 -4.05 -2.55
CA LEU A 19 -6.53 -3.83 -1.90
C LEU A 19 -5.39 -3.78 -2.92
N LYS A 20 -5.47 -4.61 -3.96
CA LYS A 20 -4.50 -4.62 -5.07
C LYS A 20 -4.58 -3.36 -5.91
N ALA A 21 -5.77 -2.79 -6.10
CA ALA A 21 -5.94 -1.49 -6.77
C ALA A 21 -5.35 -0.36 -5.93
N MET A 22 -5.63 -0.33 -4.62
CA MET A 22 -5.05 0.67 -3.70
C MET A 22 -3.52 0.60 -3.63
N ARG A 23 -2.95 -0.61 -3.54
CA ARG A 23 -1.48 -0.80 -3.57
C ARG A 23 -0.87 -0.23 -4.85
N ARG A 24 -1.47 -0.52 -6.01
CA ARG A 24 -1.01 0.01 -7.29
C ARG A 24 -1.12 1.52 -7.34
N ALA A 25 -2.22 2.09 -6.84
CA ALA A 25 -2.38 3.54 -6.77
C ALA A 25 -1.27 4.19 -5.93
N ILE A 26 -0.98 3.66 -4.74
CA ILE A 26 0.12 4.14 -3.89
C ILE A 26 1.47 4.04 -4.61
N LEU A 27 1.73 2.90 -5.27
CA LEU A 27 3.00 2.69 -5.97
C LEU A 27 3.16 3.68 -7.14
N TRP A 28 2.11 3.88 -7.94
CA TRP A 28 2.11 4.87 -9.02
C TRP A 28 2.26 6.30 -8.49
N SER A 29 1.60 6.65 -7.38
CA SER A 29 1.76 7.94 -6.71
C SER A 29 3.19 8.16 -6.21
N ALA A 30 3.82 7.13 -5.63
CA ALA A 30 5.20 7.19 -5.15
C ALA A 30 6.21 7.33 -6.30
N ILE A 31 6.01 6.58 -7.41
CA ILE A 31 6.82 6.71 -8.61
C ILE A 31 6.65 8.11 -9.22
N ALA A 32 5.42 8.59 -9.34
CA ALA A 32 5.13 9.93 -9.84
C ALA A 32 5.80 11.01 -8.97
N LEU A 33 5.78 10.85 -7.64
CA LEU A 33 6.46 11.75 -6.72
C LEU A 33 7.98 11.71 -6.91
N ALA A 34 8.60 10.53 -7.02
CA ALA A 34 10.03 10.39 -7.26
C ALA A 34 10.45 11.04 -8.59
N ILE A 35 9.67 10.84 -9.66
CA ILE A 35 9.89 11.49 -10.94
C ILE A 35 9.74 13.01 -10.81
N ALA A 36 8.72 13.51 -10.11
CA ALA A 36 8.51 14.94 -9.90
C ALA A 36 9.67 15.60 -9.12
N ILE A 37 10.27 14.88 -8.17
CA ILE A 37 11.46 15.35 -7.42
C ILE A 37 12.70 15.36 -8.32
N CYS A 38 12.96 14.29 -9.09
CA CYS A 38 14.10 14.24 -10.01
C CYS A 38 13.99 15.28 -11.14
N ALA A 39 12.77 15.50 -11.64
CA ALA A 39 12.47 16.46 -12.70
C ALA A 39 12.09 17.85 -12.16
N LEU A 40 12.43 18.17 -10.90
CA LEU A 40 11.97 19.41 -10.25
C LEU A 40 12.40 20.68 -10.99
N GLN A 41 13.62 20.70 -11.53
CA GLN A 41 14.14 21.84 -12.29
C GLN A 41 13.39 22.08 -13.62
N PRO A 42 13.26 21.07 -14.52
CA PRO A 42 12.45 21.26 -15.72
C PRO A 42 10.96 21.49 -15.41
N LEU A 43 10.42 20.88 -14.35
CA LEU A 43 9.03 21.08 -13.94
C LEU A 43 8.76 22.51 -13.45
N ARG A 44 9.71 23.10 -12.70
CA ARG A 44 9.69 24.52 -12.33
C ARG A 44 9.84 25.44 -13.53
N ALA A 45 10.64 25.05 -14.53
CA ALA A 45 10.79 25.84 -15.75
C ALA A 45 9.50 25.89 -16.58
N VAL A 46 8.70 24.81 -16.58
CA VAL A 46 7.45 24.73 -17.36
C VAL A 46 6.23 25.26 -16.57
N LEU A 47 6.11 24.94 -15.27
CA LEU A 47 4.95 25.29 -14.45
C LEU A 47 5.17 26.53 -13.54
N GLY A 48 6.39 27.06 -13.47
CA GLY A 48 6.72 28.19 -12.61
C GLY A 48 6.40 27.90 -11.14
N ALA A 49 5.73 28.85 -10.46
CA ALA A 49 5.31 28.72 -9.07
C ALA A 49 4.33 27.57 -8.81
N GLY A 50 3.64 27.07 -9.85
CA GLY A 50 2.68 25.96 -9.76
C GLY A 50 3.32 24.58 -9.50
N ALA A 51 4.61 24.42 -9.77
CA ALA A 51 5.32 23.17 -9.53
C ALA A 51 5.33 22.75 -8.04
N GLY A 52 5.36 23.73 -7.13
CA GLY A 52 5.26 23.48 -5.69
C GLY A 52 3.88 22.96 -5.29
N GLY A 53 2.81 23.49 -5.91
CA GLY A 53 1.44 23.03 -5.67
C GLY A 53 1.20 21.59 -6.15
N ALA A 54 1.76 21.22 -7.30
CA ALA A 54 1.68 19.84 -7.81
C ALA A 54 2.37 18.82 -6.88
N LEU A 55 3.54 19.17 -6.35
CA LEU A 55 4.24 18.35 -5.35
C LEU A 55 3.50 18.25 -4.03
N ALA A 56 3.00 19.38 -3.51
CA ALA A 56 2.19 19.39 -2.30
C ALA A 56 0.92 18.52 -2.46
N GLY A 57 0.28 18.58 -3.63
CA GLY A 57 -0.86 17.72 -3.96
C GLY A 57 -0.51 16.24 -3.99
N LEU A 58 0.61 15.86 -4.60
CA LEU A 58 1.11 14.46 -4.62
C LEU A 58 1.44 13.94 -3.22
N VAL A 59 2.08 14.75 -2.40
CA VAL A 59 2.38 14.40 -1.00
C VAL A 59 1.10 14.26 -0.19
N LEU A 60 0.17 15.21 -0.31
CA LEU A 60 -1.11 15.15 0.37
C LEU A 60 -1.91 13.91 -0.04
N ALA A 61 -1.91 13.59 -1.34
CA ALA A 61 -2.55 12.37 -1.85
C ALA A 61 -1.95 11.13 -1.18
N LEU A 62 -0.62 11.01 -1.09
CA LEU A 62 0.03 9.88 -0.39
C LEU A 62 -0.30 9.85 1.11
N VAL A 63 -0.29 10.99 1.78
CA VAL A 63 -0.63 11.11 3.21
C VAL A 63 -2.06 10.66 3.49
N VAL A 64 -2.99 10.81 2.54
CA VAL A 64 -4.36 10.29 2.66
C VAL A 64 -4.46 8.83 2.24
N LEU A 65 -3.84 8.45 1.12
CA LEU A 65 -3.99 7.13 0.52
C LEU A 65 -3.35 6.03 1.37
N VAL A 66 -2.21 6.33 2.02
CA VAL A 66 -1.48 5.39 2.88
C VAL A 66 -2.28 4.96 4.11
N PRO A 67 -2.80 5.86 4.97
CA PRO A 67 -3.57 5.45 6.15
C PRO A 67 -4.89 4.76 5.76
N VAL A 68 -5.57 5.21 4.70
CA VAL A 68 -6.76 4.51 4.18
C VAL A 68 -6.43 3.07 3.79
N TYR A 69 -5.31 2.87 3.10
CA TYR A 69 -4.84 1.54 2.75
C TYR A 69 -4.47 0.69 3.98
N VAL A 70 -3.82 1.27 4.99
CA VAL A 70 -3.47 0.57 6.23
C VAL A 70 -4.73 0.11 6.97
N ILE A 71 -5.75 0.96 7.10
CA ILE A 71 -7.02 0.59 7.76
C ILE A 71 -7.74 -0.51 6.97
N ALA A 72 -7.83 -0.37 5.64
CA ALA A 72 -8.47 -1.37 4.79
C ALA A 72 -7.74 -2.71 4.85
N LYS A 73 -6.41 -2.67 4.92
CA LYS A 73 -5.57 -3.86 5.06
C LYS A 73 -5.75 -4.52 6.42
N ASN A 74 -5.66 -3.76 7.51
CA ASN A 74 -5.85 -4.28 8.87
C ASN A 74 -7.22 -4.95 9.04
N ARG A 75 -8.27 -4.41 8.41
CA ARG A 75 -9.60 -5.03 8.45
C ARG A 75 -9.66 -6.37 7.72
N ALA A 76 -8.95 -6.52 6.60
CA ALA A 76 -8.88 -7.77 5.87
C ALA A 76 -8.04 -8.82 6.60
N ASP A 77 -6.93 -8.39 7.23
CA ASP A 77 -6.07 -9.26 8.02
C ASP A 77 -6.81 -9.77 9.29
N ASN A 78 -7.56 -8.91 9.99
CA ASN A 78 -8.37 -9.33 11.14
C ASN A 78 -9.48 -10.32 10.73
N ALA A 79 -10.16 -10.08 9.61
CA ALA A 79 -11.21 -11.00 9.14
C ALA A 79 -10.65 -12.39 8.79
N TYR A 80 -9.41 -12.46 8.27
CA TYR A 80 -8.75 -13.73 8.01
C TYR A 80 -8.32 -14.44 9.30
N LEU A 81 -7.79 -13.69 10.28
CA LEU A 81 -7.44 -14.23 11.61
C LEU A 81 -8.67 -14.76 12.35
N ASP A 82 -9.78 -14.04 12.34
CA ASP A 82 -11.03 -14.47 12.96
C ASP A 82 -11.55 -15.76 12.29
N ALA A 83 -11.46 -15.86 10.97
CA ALA A 83 -11.86 -17.06 10.23
C ALA A 83 -10.94 -18.26 10.50
N SER A 84 -9.62 -18.06 10.63
CA SER A 84 -8.68 -19.14 10.94
C SER A 84 -8.81 -19.62 12.39
N LEU A 85 -9.08 -18.71 13.34
CA LEU A 85 -9.38 -19.04 14.74
C LEU A 85 -10.70 -19.82 14.85
N ALA A 86 -11.75 -19.40 14.14
CA ALA A 86 -13.03 -20.12 14.12
C ALA A 86 -12.94 -21.51 13.46
N ALA A 87 -11.99 -21.70 12.53
CA ALA A 87 -11.74 -22.98 11.88
C ALA A 87 -10.88 -23.95 12.71
N GLN A 88 -10.36 -23.53 13.87
CA GLN A 88 -9.49 -24.34 14.74
C GLN A 88 -10.16 -24.63 16.11
N PRO A 89 -11.26 -25.43 16.16
CA PRO A 89 -11.94 -25.73 17.42
C PRO A 89 -11.33 -26.85 18.28
N ASP A 90 -10.35 -27.64 17.79
CA ASP A 90 -10.06 -28.96 18.39
C ASP A 90 -8.59 -29.24 18.80
N ALA A 91 -7.68 -28.25 18.80
CA ALA A 91 -6.26 -28.51 19.08
C ALA A 91 -5.89 -28.57 20.59
N GLU A 92 -6.81 -28.25 21.49
CA GLU A 92 -6.54 -28.11 22.94
C GLU A 92 -7.05 -29.31 23.79
N GLY A 93 -7.33 -30.45 23.15
CA GLY A 93 -7.93 -31.64 23.79
C GLY A 93 -7.12 -32.94 23.75
N ALA A 94 -5.83 -32.91 23.37
CA ALA A 94 -4.99 -34.10 23.33
C ALA A 94 -3.63 -33.84 24.02
N ALA A 95 -3.66 -33.81 25.35
CA ALA A 95 -2.50 -33.94 26.22
C ALA A 95 -2.68 -35.17 27.12
#